data_AF-A0A8X6YPW6-F1
#
_entry.id   AF-A0A8X6YPW6-F1
#
_cell.length_a   1.000
_cell.length_b   1.000
_cell.length_c   1.000
_cell.angle_alpha   90.00
_cell.angle_beta   90.00
_cell.angle_gamma   90.00
#
_symmetry.space_group_name_H-M   'P 1'
#
loop_
_entity.id
_entity.type
_entity.pdbx_description
1 polymer ?
#
loop_
_entity_poly.entity_id
_entity_poly.type
_entity_poly.pdbx_seq_one_letter_code
_entity_poly.pdbx_strand_id
1 'polypeptide(L)'
;MPPYTLVILPSHLSPPRLYNGIRLVIKRITGKLFEANILIVKFKGKILLLQQIPMIPSEPPISFERLQFLIRLAFTMTIIKSQSRAMSIWGLDLENPCFPHGQLYVTC
;
A
#
# COMPACT_ATOMS: atom_id res chain seq x y z
N MET A 1 -5.28 5.58 12.23
CA MET A 1 -3.97 4.90 12.07
C MET A 1 -2.97 5.59 12.98
N PRO A 2 -2.16 4.85 13.75
CA PRO A 2 -1.14 5.46 14.59
C PRO A 2 -0.06 6.15 13.73
N PRO A 3 0.55 7.24 14.22
CA PRO A 3 1.76 7.79 13.61
C PRO A 3 2.83 6.70 13.53
N TYR A 4 3.68 6.75 12.51
CA TYR A 4 4.75 5.77 12.23
C TYR A 4 4.30 4.42 11.64
N THR A 5 3.07 4.32 11.16
CA THR A 5 2.57 3.15 10.43
C THR A 5 3.27 2.99 9.08
N LEU A 6 3.77 1.78 8.79
CA LEU A 6 4.29 1.42 7.48
C LEU A 6 3.12 1.29 6.50
N VAL A 7 3.17 2.04 5.41
CA VAL A 7 2.20 1.95 4.32
C VAL A 7 2.88 1.87 2.97
N ILE A 8 2.13 1.37 1.99
CA ILE A 8 2.59 1.07 0.65
C ILE A 8 1.64 1.70 -0.36
N LEU A 9 2.20 2.22 -1.45
CA LEU A 9 1.41 2.71 -2.58
C LEU A 9 0.99 1.56 -3.53
N PRO A 10 -0.31 1.40 -3.83
CA PRO A 10 -0.84 0.49 -4.85
C PRO A 10 -0.32 0.80 -6.27
N SER A 11 -0.19 -0.24 -7.08
CA SER A 11 0.45 -0.18 -8.40
C SER A 11 -0.34 0.45 -9.54
N HIS A 12 -1.67 0.49 -9.44
CA HIS A 12 -2.56 0.89 -10.54
C HIS A 12 -2.82 2.41 -10.61
N LEU A 13 -2.43 3.16 -9.58
CA LEU A 13 -2.90 4.54 -9.39
C LEU A 13 -1.77 5.48 -8.90
N SER A 14 -0.51 5.04 -9.02
CA SER A 14 0.65 5.81 -8.56
C SER A 14 0.78 7.13 -9.34
N PRO A 15 0.85 8.29 -8.67
CA PRO A 15 1.14 9.57 -9.32
C PRO A 15 2.45 9.48 -10.12
N PRO A 16 2.66 10.29 -11.18
CA PRO A 16 3.78 10.18 -12.12
C PRO A 16 5.20 10.34 -11.51
N ARG A 17 5.29 10.60 -10.20
CA ARG A 17 6.55 10.76 -9.45
C ARG A 17 6.77 9.69 -8.38
N LEU A 18 5.86 8.72 -8.27
CA LEU A 18 5.92 7.65 -7.27
C LEU A 18 5.93 6.31 -7.97
N TYR A 19 6.92 5.50 -7.66
CA TYR A 19 7.00 4.13 -8.13
C TYR A 19 6.10 3.20 -7.32
N ASN A 20 5.66 2.14 -7.97
CA ASN A 20 4.84 1.11 -7.35
C ASN A 20 5.59 0.49 -6.16
N GLY A 21 4.91 0.39 -5.02
CA GLY A 21 5.46 -0.31 -3.88
C GLY A 21 6.46 0.47 -3.02
N ILE A 22 6.50 1.80 -3.12
CA ILE A 22 7.24 2.62 -2.17
C ILE A 22 6.70 2.39 -0.75
N ARG A 23 7.61 2.08 0.18
CA ARG A 23 7.32 2.03 1.61
C ARG A 23 7.38 3.46 2.17
N LEU A 24 6.32 3.84 2.85
CA LEU A 24 6.13 5.15 3.45
C LEU A 24 5.87 4.98 4.95
N VAL A 25 6.30 5.95 5.74
CA VAL A 25 5.97 6.05 7.17
C VAL A 25 5.05 7.24 7.36
N ILE A 26 3.86 7.00 7.91
CA ILE A 26 2.91 8.09 8.17
C ILE A 26 3.50 9.01 9.24
N LYS A 27 3.61 10.30 8.92
CA LYS A 27 4.04 11.35 9.85
C LYS A 27 2.82 11.98 10.51
N ARG A 28 1.88 12.48 9.70
CA ARG A 28 0.68 13.19 10.15
C ARG A 28 -0.49 12.96 9.19
N ILE A 29 -1.70 13.05 9.75
CA ILE A 29 -2.97 12.97 9.01
C ILE A 29 -3.73 14.25 9.30
N THR A 30 -3.99 15.05 8.26
CA THR A 30 -4.67 16.34 8.39
C THR A 30 -5.87 16.36 7.45
N GLY A 31 -7.05 16.01 7.97
CA GLY A 31 -8.33 16.04 7.24
C GLY A 31 -8.32 15.24 5.93
N LYS A 32 -8.01 15.90 4.81
CA LYS A 32 -7.96 15.33 3.45
C LYS A 32 -6.55 15.01 2.96
N LEU A 33 -5.53 15.21 3.80
CA LEU A 33 -4.12 15.14 3.42
C LEU A 33 -3.35 14.21 4.35
N PHE A 34 -2.52 13.36 3.78
CA PHE A 34 -1.60 12.48 4.48
C PHE A 34 -0.17 12.95 4.24
N GLU A 35 0.55 13.25 5.32
CA GLU A 35 1.99 13.47 5.29
C GLU A 35 2.71 12.16 5.59
N ALA A 36 3.57 11.70 4.69
CA ALA A 36 4.35 10.49 4.90
C ALA A 36 5.81 10.66 4.45
N ASN A 37 6.74 10.03 5.17
CA ASN A 37 8.15 10.01 4.81
C ASN A 37 8.47 8.81 3.91
N ILE A 38 9.26 9.03 2.86
CA ILE A 38 9.73 7.94 2.00
C ILE A 38 10.89 7.20 2.68
N LEU A 39 10.78 5.86 2.75
CA LEU A 39 11.82 5.00 3.34
C LEU A 39 12.89 4.53 2.34
N ILE A 40 12.64 4.66 1.03
CA ILE A 40 13.60 4.22 0.01
C ILE A 40 14.84 5.10 0.06
N VAL A 41 16.02 4.47 0.06
CA VAL A 41 17.34 5.12 0.12
C VAL A 41 17.46 6.30 -0.83
N LYS A 42 17.02 6.13 -2.10
CA LYS A 42 17.06 7.17 -3.14
C LYS A 42 16.31 8.47 -2.79
N PHE A 43 15.31 8.40 -1.91
CA PHE A 43 14.45 9.54 -1.54
C PHE A 43 14.28 9.66 -0.03
N LYS A 44 15.18 9.08 0.76
CA LYS A 44 15.08 9.00 2.21
C LYS A 44 14.96 10.40 2.81
N GLY A 45 13.98 10.59 3.67
CA GLY A 45 13.72 11.88 4.35
C GLY A 45 12.88 12.88 3.57
N LYS A 46 12.52 12.61 2.30
CA LYS A 46 11.53 13.43 1.59
C LYS A 46 10.12 13.17 2.15
N ILE A 47 9.40 14.27 2.37
CA ILE A 47 7.99 14.26 2.76
C ILE A 47 7.16 14.17 1.49
N LEU A 48 6.20 13.24 1.51
CA LEU A 48 5.20 13.06 0.50
C LEU A 48 3.84 13.46 1.05
N LEU A 49 3.11 14.24 0.26
CA LEU A 49 1.73 14.62 0.55
C LEU A 49 0.80 13.80 -0.33
N LEU A 50 -0.06 13.00 0.28
CA LEU A 50 -1.07 12.18 -0.40
C LEU A 50 -2.46 12.74 -0.13
N GLN A 51 -3.23 12.96 -1.19
CA GLN A 51 -4.62 13.39 -1.11
C GLN A 51 -5.56 12.19 -1.27
N GLN A 52 -6.82 12.36 -0.84
CA GLN A 52 -7.88 11.40 -1.14
C GLN A 52 -8.20 11.44 -2.64
N ILE A 53 -8.41 10.27 -3.22
CA ILE A 53 -8.87 10.11 -4.60
C ILE A 53 -10.33 9.67 -4.54
N PRO A 54 -11.24 10.32 -5.28
CA PRO A 54 -12.60 9.83 -5.44
C PRO A 54 -12.60 8.53 -6.24
N MET A 55 -13.21 7.51 -5.68
CA MET A 55 -13.41 6.21 -6.30
C MET A 55 -14.90 6.07 -6.58
N ILE A 56 -15.23 6.15 -7.87
CA ILE A 56 -16.59 6.01 -8.39
C ILE A 56 -16.78 4.55 -8.82
N PRO A 57 -17.76 3.83 -8.26
CA PRO A 57 -18.10 2.49 -8.75
C PRO A 57 -18.65 2.60 -10.18
N SER A 58 -18.35 1.63 -11.06
CA SER A 58 -18.81 1.67 -12.46
C SER A 58 -20.33 1.63 -12.60
N GLU A 59 -21.02 0.89 -11.73
CA GLU A 59 -22.49 0.77 -11.74
C GLU A 59 -23.02 0.73 -10.29
N PRO A 60 -23.10 1.87 -9.60
CA PRO A 60 -23.57 1.88 -8.24
C PRO A 60 -25.11 1.95 -8.23
N PRO A 61 -25.80 1.16 -7.38
CA PRO A 61 -27.25 1.23 -7.23
C PRO A 61 -27.73 2.58 -6.67
N ILE A 62 -26.83 3.37 -6.08
CA ILE A 62 -27.05 4.73 -5.56
C ILE A 62 -25.82 5.55 -5.94
N SER A 63 -25.96 6.78 -6.44
CA SER A 63 -24.83 7.65 -6.72
C SER A 63 -24.08 8.04 -5.43
N PHE A 64 -22.95 7.39 -5.17
CA PHE A 64 -22.04 7.77 -4.10
C PHE A 64 -20.59 7.71 -4.58
N GLU A 65 -19.79 8.68 -4.12
CA GLU A 65 -18.35 8.70 -4.32
C GLU A 65 -17.65 8.27 -3.03
N ARG A 66 -16.72 7.31 -3.12
CA ARG A 66 -15.85 6.96 -1.99
C ARG A 66 -14.56 7.74 -2.09
N LEU A 67 -14.29 8.63 -1.13
CA LEU A 67 -12.98 9.24 -0.99
C LEU A 67 -12.04 8.29 -0.27
N GLN A 68 -11.00 7.83 -0.96
CA GLN A 68 -10.02 6.90 -0.38
C GLN A 68 -8.60 7.40 -0.59
N PHE A 69 -7.76 7.27 0.45
CA PHE A 69 -6.33 7.47 0.30
C PHE A 69 -5.72 6.28 -0.44
N LEU A 70 -4.84 6.57 -1.39
CA LEU A 70 -4.17 5.55 -2.17
C LEU A 70 -3.01 4.90 -1.42
N ILE A 71 -3.28 4.31 -0.26
CA ILE A 71 -2.30 3.64 0.59
C ILE A 71 -2.87 2.33 1.14
N ARG A 72 -1.99 1.36 1.36
CA ARG A 72 -2.29 0.09 2.05
C ARG A 72 -1.36 -0.09 3.22
N LEU A 73 -1.87 -0.61 4.34
CA LEU A 73 -1.04 -1.04 5.46
C LEU A 73 -0.03 -2.10 4.97
N ALA A 74 1.21 -2.01 5.46
CA ALA A 74 2.34 -2.72 4.88
C ALA A 74 3.06 -3.68 5.83
N PHE A 75 2.57 -3.86 7.06
CA PHE A 75 3.22 -4.75 8.04
C PHE A 75 3.13 -6.21 7.65
N THR A 76 1.96 -6.63 7.17
CA THR A 76 1.70 -7.97 6.64
C THR A 76 0.89 -7.84 5.35
N MET A 77 1.13 -8.72 4.39
CA MET A 77 0.38 -8.80 3.14
C MET A 77 0.06 -10.26 2.85
N THR A 78 -1.10 -10.53 2.27
CA THR A 78 -1.41 -11.88 1.79
C THR A 78 -0.56 -12.22 0.57
N ILE A 79 -0.26 -13.50 0.37
CA ILE A 79 0.56 -14.01 -0.75
C ILE A 79 0.03 -13.49 -2.09
N ILE A 80 -1.29 -13.51 -2.30
CA ILE A 80 -1.93 -13.04 -3.54
C ILE A 80 -1.62 -11.55 -3.81
N LYS A 81 -1.46 -10.74 -2.76
CA LYS A 81 -1.15 -9.31 -2.90
C LYS A 81 0.35 -9.05 -3.08
N SER A 82 1.23 -10.01 -2.79
CA SER A 82 2.67 -9.89 -3.05
C SER A 82 3.12 -10.42 -4.41
N GLN A 83 2.30 -11.19 -5.13
CA GLN A 83 2.69 -11.92 -6.37
C GLN A 83 3.22 -11.06 -7.52
N SER A 84 3.05 -9.74 -7.48
CA SER A 84 3.53 -8.82 -8.52
C SER A 84 4.52 -7.79 -7.97
N ARG A 85 5.17 -8.10 -6.84
CA ARG A 85 5.92 -7.11 -6.10
C ARG A 85 7.19 -7.64 -5.44
N ALA A 86 8.33 -7.17 -5.95
CA ALA A 86 9.63 -7.44 -5.37
C ALA A 86 9.76 -6.79 -3.98
N MET A 87 10.07 -7.60 -2.97
CA MET A 87 10.50 -7.16 -1.65
C MET A 87 11.86 -7.78 -1.34
N SER A 88 12.84 -6.96 -0.96
CA SER A 88 14.20 -7.44 -0.66
C SER A 88 14.27 -8.23 0.64
N ILE A 89 13.37 -7.95 1.58
CA ILE A 89 13.28 -8.59 2.90
C ILE A 89 11.81 -8.79 3.24
N TRP A 90 11.43 -10.02 3.54
CA TRP A 90 10.10 -10.45 3.93
C TRP A 90 10.19 -11.70 4.82
N GLY A 91 9.15 -11.95 5.61
CA GLY A 91 8.99 -13.17 6.40
C GLY A 91 7.64 -13.80 6.06
N LEU A 92 7.59 -15.13 6.05
CA LEU A 92 6.36 -15.89 5.79
C LEU A 92 5.78 -16.37 7.12
N ASP A 93 4.56 -15.96 7.41
CA ASP A 93 3.78 -16.51 8.52
C ASP A 93 2.99 -17.73 8.03
N LEU A 94 3.24 -18.87 8.65
CA LEU A 94 2.70 -20.19 8.28
C LEU A 94 1.88 -20.82 9.41
N GLU A 95 1.38 -20.03 10.38
CA GLU A 95 0.60 -20.56 11.50
C GLU A 95 -0.58 -21.47 11.06
N ASN A 96 -1.14 -21.26 9.86
CA ASN A 96 -2.14 -22.14 9.25
C ASN A 96 -1.68 -22.66 7.86
N PRO A 97 -1.32 -23.96 7.71
CA PRO A 97 -0.66 -24.49 6.52
C PRO A 97 -1.59 -24.74 5.30
N CYS A 98 -2.79 -24.19 5.27
CA CYS A 98 -3.77 -24.43 4.21
C CYS A 98 -3.50 -23.56 2.97
N PHE A 99 -2.48 -23.91 2.18
CA PHE A 99 -2.18 -23.25 0.91
C PHE A 99 -2.69 -24.09 -0.28
N PRO A 100 -3.47 -23.51 -1.22
CA PRO A 100 -3.71 -24.15 -2.51
C PRO A 100 -2.42 -24.35 -3.29
N HIS A 101 -2.43 -25.34 -4.19
CA HIS A 101 -1.26 -25.74 -4.96
C HIS A 101 -0.60 -24.54 -5.67
N GLY A 102 0.71 -24.37 -5.46
CA GLY A 102 1.52 -23.33 -6.11
C GLY A 102 1.69 -22.01 -5.35
N GLN A 103 1.00 -21.75 -4.23
CA GLN A 103 1.17 -20.47 -3.51
C GLN A 103 2.55 -20.29 -2.86
N LEU A 104 3.19 -21.37 -2.41
CA LEU A 104 4.55 -21.32 -1.86
C LEU A 104 5.60 -21.01 -2.92
N TYR A 105 5.38 -21.41 -4.18
CA TYR A 105 6.28 -21.05 -5.27
C TYR A 105 6.27 -19.55 -5.53
N VAL A 106 5.11 -18.90 -5.38
CA VAL A 106 4.97 -17.46 -5.62
C VAL A 106 5.58 -16.61 -4.50
N THR A 107 5.87 -17.21 -3.34
CA THR A 107 6.62 -16.54 -2.28
C THR A 107 8.14 -16.59 -2.49
N CYS A 108 8.66 -17.52 -3.30
CA CYS A 108 10.10 -17.66 -3.56
C CYS A 108 10.64 -16.67 -4.58
#